data_AF-K5USJ3-F1
#
_entry.id   AF-K5USJ3-F1
#
_cell.length_a   1.000
_cell.length_b   1.000
_cell.length_c   1.000
_cell.angle_alpha   90.00
_cell.angle_beta   90.00
_cell.angle_gamma   90.00
#
_symmetry.space_group_name_H-M   'P 1'
#
loop_
_entity.id
_entity.type
_entity.pdbx_description
1 polymer ?
#
loop_
_entity_poly.entity_id
_entity_poly.type
_entity_poly.pdbx_seq_one_letter_code
_entity_poly.pdbx_strand_id
1 'polypeptide(L)'
;MSGTTGADLPPEILSRILHCVTPARFYWHDLAKLRRWKHEVVASSLVCKYWSEAIRPLLFKELQLHSAEDVQFLKNIIGSPEFTTSSLSRAIQRIHIHQEVTEAKSWFHHVHGLSARLRETKFDCTVVSQAGNAGNAAPMPSRWAPFASMPSITPSSGYVRLSWLRLSGVVFTSTTELARLVDNFPTLKCCVCNQVTFSDLSPVVQSRRTRRRTSLALCACTISRCKDMTVLAKAALAADILAAGRRMGLDGRTWDATLQALLALVPNEIEQANVELDGQNGGVFDVASIRCYSLDQGESASDYVSADVNAGRPNAGQDAGTPTPLAHVESITLQLSFANAETVDTLAWEALRAVVDSPHMRRIRIRYSSTWALDADKLQFWGYNCDPVTSADILSVPAEHTIDGTTIALDTTEQAEWLLRPVRPRPVRPRSGSESVTREKYLRQLVAARVRGVSTDTSSGTAPPTTDSTQHTVLEQTHEAADIDV
;
A
#
# COMPACT_ATOMS: atom_id res chain seq x y z
N MET A 1 -49.60 -16.28 28.55
CA MET A 1 -48.78 -16.31 27.31
C MET A 1 -47.47 -16.98 27.65
N SER A 2 -46.94 -17.85 26.79
CA SER A 2 -45.58 -18.38 26.94
C SER A 2 -44.58 -17.25 26.64
N GLY A 3 -43.64 -16.98 27.56
CA GLY A 3 -42.63 -15.95 27.34
C GLY A 3 -41.60 -16.42 26.32
N THR A 4 -41.53 -15.76 25.17
CA THR A 4 -40.48 -15.99 24.17
C THR A 4 -39.13 -15.59 24.75
N THR A 5 -38.23 -16.56 24.90
CA THR A 5 -36.89 -16.36 25.45
C THR A 5 -35.87 -16.09 24.34
N GLY A 6 -34.69 -15.58 24.71
CA GLY A 6 -33.57 -15.46 23.77
C GLY A 6 -33.05 -16.80 23.22
N ALA A 7 -33.46 -17.94 23.78
CA ALA A 7 -33.12 -19.26 23.26
C ALA A 7 -34.04 -19.70 22.09
N ASP A 8 -35.23 -19.10 21.97
CA ASP A 8 -36.24 -19.44 20.95
C ASP A 8 -36.00 -18.73 19.60
N LEU A 9 -34.87 -18.01 19.46
CA LEU A 9 -34.52 -17.29 18.23
C LEU A 9 -34.05 -18.25 17.12
N PRO A 10 -34.66 -18.21 15.92
CA PRO A 10 -34.20 -18.99 14.77
C PRO A 10 -32.73 -18.73 14.44
N PRO A 11 -31.98 -19.74 13.96
CA PRO A 11 -30.55 -19.60 13.70
C PRO A 11 -30.22 -18.55 12.63
N GLU A 12 -31.14 -18.25 11.73
CA GLU A 12 -31.02 -17.16 10.74
C GLU A 12 -31.07 -15.79 11.41
N ILE A 13 -31.94 -15.62 12.41
CA ILE A 13 -32.06 -14.38 13.19
C ILE A 13 -30.84 -14.21 14.09
N LEU A 14 -30.41 -15.27 14.79
CA LEU A 14 -29.19 -15.25 15.59
C LEU A 14 -27.95 -14.98 14.72
N SER A 15 -27.82 -15.65 13.57
CA SER A 15 -26.75 -15.41 12.59
C SER A 15 -26.76 -13.96 12.07
N ARG A 16 -27.94 -13.36 11.83
CA ARG A 16 -28.06 -11.96 11.42
C ARG A 16 -27.66 -10.98 12.55
N ILE A 17 -28.07 -11.24 13.79
CA ILE A 17 -27.63 -10.47 14.96
C ILE A 17 -26.11 -10.57 15.11
N LEU A 18 -25.55 -11.78 15.04
CA LEU A 18 -24.12 -12.04 15.10
C LEU A 18 -23.35 -11.41 13.94
N HIS A 19 -23.94 -11.31 12.74
CA HIS A 19 -23.35 -10.58 11.61
C HIS A 19 -23.36 -9.06 11.84
N CYS A 20 -24.41 -8.50 12.44
CA CYS A 20 -24.48 -7.08 12.78
C CYS A 20 -23.50 -6.70 13.90
N VAL A 21 -23.29 -7.55 14.91
CA VAL A 21 -22.32 -7.28 15.99
C VAL A 21 -20.89 -7.68 15.64
N THR A 22 -20.66 -8.52 14.63
CA THR A 22 -19.29 -8.82 14.13
C THR A 22 -18.82 -7.69 13.22
N PRO A 23 -17.78 -6.92 13.57
CA PRO A 23 -17.37 -5.77 12.76
C PRO A 23 -16.95 -6.21 11.35
N ALA A 24 -17.69 -5.72 10.35
CA ALA A 24 -17.68 -6.26 8.99
C ALA A 24 -16.28 -6.33 8.36
N ARG A 25 -15.40 -5.39 8.73
CA ARG A 25 -13.95 -5.45 8.53
C ARG A 25 -13.25 -4.80 9.72
N PHE A 26 -12.66 -5.58 10.62
CA PHE A 26 -11.56 -5.06 11.42
C PHE A 26 -10.40 -4.77 10.48
N TYR A 27 -9.98 -3.50 10.38
CA TYR A 27 -8.67 -3.18 9.82
C TYR A 27 -7.61 -3.83 10.71
N TRP A 28 -6.66 -4.55 10.11
CA TRP A 28 -5.71 -5.48 10.75
C TRP A 28 -4.69 -4.84 11.72
N HIS A 29 -4.94 -3.61 12.16
CA HIS A 29 -4.03 -2.77 12.92
C HIS A 29 -4.57 -2.47 14.34
N ASP A 30 -5.88 -2.64 14.57
CA ASP A 30 -6.48 -2.39 15.88
C ASP A 30 -6.91 -3.67 16.61
N LEU A 31 -5.90 -4.34 17.17
CA LEU A 31 -6.09 -5.53 18.01
C LEU A 31 -6.72 -5.20 19.38
N ALA A 32 -6.74 -3.93 19.79
CA ALA A 32 -7.36 -3.49 21.05
C ALA A 32 -8.89 -3.44 20.91
N LYS A 33 -9.42 -2.91 19.80
CA LYS A 33 -10.84 -3.01 19.45
C LYS A 33 -11.28 -4.46 19.28
N LEU A 34 -10.46 -5.33 18.69
CA LEU A 34 -10.76 -6.78 18.61
C LEU A 34 -10.87 -7.43 20.00
N ARG A 35 -9.96 -7.12 20.94
CA ARG A 35 -10.03 -7.60 22.33
C ARG A 35 -11.30 -7.10 23.04
N ARG A 36 -11.64 -5.82 22.90
CA ARG A 36 -12.84 -5.21 23.49
C ARG A 36 -14.12 -5.89 22.98
N TRP A 37 -14.27 -6.00 21.67
CA TRP A 37 -15.40 -6.69 21.03
C TRP A 37 -15.55 -8.14 21.49
N LYS A 38 -14.43 -8.89 21.61
CA LYS A 38 -14.48 -10.25 22.15
C LYS A 38 -14.98 -10.28 23.59
N HIS A 39 -14.57 -9.34 24.44
CA HIS A 39 -15.02 -9.27 25.83
C HIS A 39 -16.54 -9.04 25.92
N GLU A 40 -17.07 -8.13 25.10
CA GLU A 40 -18.51 -7.88 24.95
C GLU A 40 -19.27 -9.14 24.49
N VAL A 41 -18.76 -9.83 23.48
CA VAL A 41 -19.38 -11.04 22.89
C VAL A 41 -19.23 -12.29 23.77
N VAL A 42 -18.20 -12.37 24.63
CA VAL A 42 -18.04 -13.47 25.60
C VAL A 42 -19.24 -13.54 26.55
N ALA A 43 -19.75 -12.40 27.03
CA ALA A 43 -20.91 -12.38 27.92
C ALA A 43 -22.14 -13.06 27.28
N SER A 44 -22.42 -12.76 26.01
CA SER A 44 -23.50 -13.42 25.24
C SER A 44 -23.27 -14.93 25.06
N SER A 45 -22.03 -15.39 25.00
CA SER A 45 -21.70 -16.83 24.88
C SER A 45 -21.99 -17.66 26.14
N LEU A 46 -22.21 -17.00 27.28
CA LEU A 46 -22.51 -17.63 28.57
C LEU A 46 -24.01 -17.77 28.85
N VAL A 47 -24.88 -17.17 28.02
CA VAL A 47 -26.34 -17.13 28.24
C VAL A 47 -26.96 -18.53 28.23
N CYS A 48 -26.63 -19.35 27.23
CA CYS A 48 -27.01 -20.77 27.18
C CYS A 48 -26.14 -21.53 26.16
N LYS A 49 -26.29 -22.87 26.11
CA LYS A 49 -25.56 -23.75 25.18
C LYS A 49 -25.67 -23.31 23.71
N TYR A 50 -26.87 -22.97 23.25
CA TYR A 50 -27.14 -22.57 21.86
C TYR A 50 -26.38 -21.28 21.48
N TRP A 51 -26.43 -20.25 22.33
CA TRP A 51 -25.66 -19.03 22.17
C TRP A 51 -24.15 -19.29 22.23
N SER A 52 -23.68 -20.17 23.13
CA SER A 52 -22.29 -20.60 23.19
C SER A 52 -21.83 -21.25 21.88
N GLU A 53 -22.63 -22.14 21.31
CA GLU A 53 -22.29 -22.87 20.07
C GLU A 53 -22.30 -21.97 18.84
N ALA A 54 -23.23 -21.00 18.76
CA ALA A 54 -23.27 -20.01 17.69
C ALA A 54 -22.12 -18.98 17.77
N ILE A 55 -21.72 -18.58 18.98
CA ILE A 55 -20.69 -17.56 19.20
C ILE A 55 -19.26 -18.12 19.18
N ARG A 56 -19.04 -19.38 19.57
CA ARG A 56 -17.71 -20.00 19.66
C ARG A 56 -16.88 -19.88 18.36
N PRO A 57 -17.43 -20.08 17.15
CA PRO A 57 -16.69 -19.84 15.91
C PRO A 57 -16.17 -18.41 15.74
N LEU A 58 -16.86 -17.41 16.30
CA LEU A 58 -16.50 -15.99 16.23
C LEU A 58 -15.41 -15.63 17.25
N LEU A 59 -15.55 -16.11 18.50
CA LEU A 59 -14.57 -15.88 19.56
C LEU A 59 -13.21 -16.51 19.25
N PHE A 60 -13.19 -17.71 18.67
CA PHE A 60 -11.96 -18.44 18.36
C PHE A 60 -11.46 -18.21 16.92
N LYS A 61 -12.14 -17.36 16.13
CA LYS A 61 -11.80 -17.07 14.72
C LYS A 61 -10.34 -16.66 14.52
N GLU A 62 -9.86 -15.76 15.38
CA GLU A 62 -8.55 -15.14 15.30
C GLU A 62 -7.93 -15.14 16.70
N LEU A 63 -6.84 -15.88 16.92
CA LEU A 63 -6.16 -15.95 18.21
C LEU A 63 -4.92 -15.05 18.24
N GLN A 64 -4.46 -14.68 19.43
CA GLN A 64 -3.19 -13.98 19.65
C GLN A 64 -2.33 -14.81 20.58
N LEU A 65 -1.03 -14.91 20.30
CA LEU A 65 -0.03 -15.60 21.11
C LEU A 65 1.10 -14.60 21.37
N HIS A 66 1.37 -14.29 22.64
CA HIS A 66 2.39 -13.33 23.09
C HIS A 66 3.55 -14.02 23.80
N SER A 67 3.39 -15.28 24.22
CA SER A 67 4.43 -16.03 24.94
C SER A 67 4.56 -17.51 24.52
N ALA A 68 5.57 -18.19 25.08
CA ALA A 68 5.77 -19.62 24.91
C ALA A 68 4.63 -20.46 25.56
N GLU A 69 4.08 -19.94 26.66
CA GLU A 69 2.99 -20.53 27.43
C GLU A 69 1.68 -20.50 26.63
N ASP A 70 1.36 -19.39 25.96
CA ASP A 70 0.23 -19.29 25.02
C ASP A 70 0.34 -20.37 23.92
N VAL A 71 1.53 -20.50 23.32
CA VAL A 71 1.81 -21.53 22.31
C VAL A 71 1.63 -22.93 22.87
N GLN A 72 2.13 -23.21 24.09
CA GLN A 72 2.03 -24.53 24.69
C GLN A 72 0.62 -24.88 25.15
N PHE A 73 -0.13 -23.91 25.69
CA PHE A 73 -1.55 -24.05 26.03
C PHE A 73 -2.38 -24.37 24.79
N LEU A 74 -2.18 -23.63 23.69
CA LEU A 74 -2.85 -23.91 22.42
C LEU A 74 -2.42 -25.26 21.82
N LYS A 75 -1.14 -25.65 21.93
CA LYS A 75 -0.65 -26.99 21.55
C LYS A 75 -1.29 -28.12 22.37
N ASN A 76 -1.57 -27.90 23.66
CA ASN A 76 -2.26 -28.86 24.51
C ASN A 76 -3.72 -29.03 24.07
N ILE A 77 -4.43 -27.93 23.79
CA ILE A 77 -5.81 -27.96 23.25
C ILE A 77 -5.86 -28.73 21.93
N ILE A 78 -4.99 -28.40 20.96
CA ILE A 78 -4.87 -29.08 19.66
C ILE A 78 -4.22 -30.48 19.80
N GLY A 79 -3.81 -30.85 21.00
CA GLY A 79 -3.37 -32.18 21.41
C GLY A 79 -4.50 -33.09 21.86
N SER A 80 -5.64 -32.54 22.29
CA SER A 80 -6.81 -33.33 22.66
C SER A 80 -7.41 -34.02 21.43
N PRO A 81 -7.77 -35.32 21.49
CA PRO A 81 -8.48 -35.98 20.40
C PRO A 81 -9.82 -35.29 20.08
N GLU A 82 -10.49 -34.73 21.10
CA GLU A 82 -11.74 -33.99 20.98
C GLU A 82 -11.61 -32.74 20.09
N PHE A 83 -10.44 -32.12 20.03
CA PHE A 83 -10.22 -30.95 19.17
C PHE A 83 -10.46 -31.30 17.69
N THR A 84 -10.04 -32.49 17.28
CA THR A 84 -10.14 -32.96 15.88
C THR A 84 -11.58 -33.20 15.44
N THR A 85 -12.44 -33.66 16.36
CA THR A 85 -13.88 -33.84 16.11
C THR A 85 -14.70 -32.56 16.35
N SER A 86 -14.16 -31.60 17.10
CA SER A 86 -14.83 -30.33 17.39
C SER A 86 -14.88 -29.37 16.19
N SER A 87 -15.89 -28.50 16.18
CA SER A 87 -15.97 -27.35 15.29
C SER A 87 -14.87 -26.30 15.50
N LEU A 88 -14.13 -26.37 16.63
CA LEU A 88 -13.05 -25.44 16.96
C LEU A 88 -11.86 -25.55 15.98
N SER A 89 -11.62 -26.75 15.46
CA SER A 89 -10.59 -27.03 14.45
C SER A 89 -10.72 -26.16 13.18
N ARG A 90 -11.96 -25.91 12.74
CA ARG A 90 -12.30 -25.05 11.60
C ARG A 90 -12.62 -23.60 11.99
N ALA A 91 -12.85 -23.35 13.28
CA ALA A 91 -13.07 -21.99 13.78
C ALA A 91 -11.79 -21.15 13.68
N ILE A 92 -10.63 -21.70 14.05
CA ILE A 92 -9.36 -20.95 14.11
C ILE A 92 -8.83 -20.67 12.68
N GLN A 93 -9.26 -19.55 12.10
CA GLN A 93 -8.87 -19.11 10.75
C GLN A 93 -7.56 -18.32 10.74
N ARG A 94 -7.20 -17.65 11.85
CA ARG A 94 -5.98 -16.85 11.97
C ARG A 94 -5.34 -16.97 13.35
N ILE A 95 -4.01 -16.91 13.40
CA ILE A 95 -3.20 -16.81 14.62
C ILE A 95 -2.21 -15.66 14.44
N HIS A 96 -2.30 -14.65 15.30
CA HIS A 96 -1.34 -13.57 15.41
C HIS A 96 -0.26 -13.94 16.43
N ILE A 97 0.99 -13.91 16.00
CA ILE A 97 2.17 -14.20 16.82
C ILE A 97 2.82 -12.86 17.13
N HIS A 98 2.84 -12.45 18.39
CA HIS A 98 3.54 -11.25 18.85
C HIS A 98 4.84 -11.67 19.50
N GLN A 99 5.97 -11.21 18.97
CA GLN A 99 7.29 -11.48 19.54
C GLN A 99 8.01 -10.17 19.83
N GLU A 100 8.23 -9.88 21.10
CA GLU A 100 9.09 -8.77 21.51
C GLU A 100 10.57 -9.18 21.38
N VAL A 101 11.41 -8.25 20.94
CA VAL A 101 12.86 -8.47 20.80
C VAL A 101 13.56 -8.19 22.13
N THR A 102 13.32 -9.09 23.08
CA THR A 102 14.03 -9.13 24.38
C THR A 102 15.19 -10.12 24.33
N GLU A 103 16.01 -10.17 25.39
CA GLU A 103 17.09 -11.15 25.54
C GLU A 103 16.57 -12.60 25.73
N ALA A 104 15.26 -12.78 25.93
CA ALA A 104 14.65 -14.09 26.12
C ALA A 104 14.75 -14.97 24.85
N LYS A 105 14.98 -16.27 25.06
CA LYS A 105 15.12 -17.25 23.98
C LYS A 105 13.89 -17.28 23.07
N SER A 106 14.11 -17.18 21.75
CA SER A 106 13.05 -17.15 20.74
C SER A 106 12.19 -18.41 20.75
N TRP A 107 10.97 -18.32 21.31
CA TRP A 107 9.98 -19.40 21.37
C TRP A 107 9.30 -19.68 20.02
N PHE A 108 9.57 -18.88 18.99
CA PHE A 108 9.00 -19.00 17.65
C PHE A 108 9.11 -20.42 17.05
N HIS A 109 10.18 -21.15 17.38
CA HIS A 109 10.38 -22.54 16.96
C HIS A 109 9.29 -23.51 17.47
N HIS A 110 8.58 -23.19 18.56
CA HIS A 110 7.41 -23.96 19.03
C HIS A 110 6.17 -23.79 18.13
N VAL A 111 6.04 -22.66 17.42
CA VAL A 111 4.92 -22.36 16.52
C VAL A 111 4.87 -23.29 15.31
N HIS A 112 6.03 -23.85 14.90
CA HIS A 112 6.08 -24.83 13.81
C HIS A 112 5.12 -26.00 14.06
N GLY A 113 5.11 -26.55 15.29
CA GLY A 113 4.22 -27.64 15.68
C GLY A 113 2.73 -27.30 15.64
N LEU A 114 2.35 -26.03 15.85
CA LEU A 114 0.98 -25.54 15.60
C LEU A 114 0.68 -25.54 14.10
N SER A 115 1.56 -24.93 13.29
CA SER A 115 1.33 -24.76 11.84
C SER A 115 1.31 -26.06 11.02
N ALA A 116 1.88 -27.14 11.55
CA ALA A 116 1.81 -28.48 10.98
C ALA A 116 0.44 -29.16 11.19
N ARG A 117 -0.23 -28.86 12.31
CA ARG A 117 -1.55 -29.40 12.68
C ARG A 117 -2.69 -28.52 12.14
N LEU A 118 -2.60 -27.21 12.36
CA LEU A 118 -3.56 -26.21 11.90
C LEU A 118 -3.30 -25.83 10.43
N ARG A 119 -3.61 -26.74 9.51
CA ARG A 119 -3.20 -26.60 8.10
C ARG A 119 -3.95 -25.54 7.30
N GLU A 120 -5.14 -25.16 7.72
CA GLU A 120 -6.01 -24.16 7.05
C GLU A 120 -5.85 -22.76 7.67
N THR A 121 -5.30 -22.68 8.88
CA THR A 121 -5.09 -21.44 9.65
C THR A 121 -3.95 -20.59 9.07
N LYS A 122 -4.17 -19.28 8.99
CA LYS A 122 -3.12 -18.29 8.63
C LYS A 122 -2.34 -17.88 9.87
N PHE A 123 -1.01 -17.87 9.77
CA PHE A 123 -0.13 -17.40 10.84
C PHE A 123 0.48 -16.05 10.46
N ASP A 124 0.22 -15.02 11.25
CA ASP A 124 0.73 -13.66 11.01
C ASP A 124 1.68 -13.28 12.14
N CYS A 125 2.96 -13.07 11.84
CA CYS A 125 3.96 -12.70 12.84
C CYS A 125 4.18 -11.19 12.88
N THR A 126 4.20 -10.62 14.09
CA THR A 126 4.58 -9.23 14.36
C THR A 126 5.71 -9.23 15.39
N VAL A 127 6.86 -8.71 14.98
CA VAL A 127 8.08 -8.60 15.78
C VAL A 127 8.30 -7.13 16.13
N VAL A 128 8.52 -6.82 17.41
CA VAL A 128 8.64 -5.43 17.89
C VAL A 128 9.83 -5.29 18.84
N SER A 129 10.68 -4.29 18.62
CA SER A 129 11.67 -3.87 19.61
C SER A 129 11.06 -2.87 20.59
N GLN A 130 11.32 -3.04 21.89
CA GLN A 130 10.74 -2.21 22.96
C GLN A 130 11.39 -0.82 23.11
N ALA A 131 12.44 -0.55 22.33
CA ALA A 131 13.36 0.58 22.44
C ALA A 131 12.75 2.01 22.43
N GLY A 132 11.49 2.17 22.01
CA GLY A 132 10.88 3.50 21.82
C GLY A 132 10.23 4.15 23.04
N ASN A 133 9.87 3.39 24.08
CA ASN A 133 8.99 3.89 25.16
C ASN A 133 9.70 4.17 26.50
N ALA A 134 10.97 3.78 26.66
CA ALA A 134 11.72 3.95 27.89
C ALA A 134 12.55 5.24 27.83
N GLY A 135 11.95 6.38 28.22
CA GLY A 135 12.66 7.66 28.28
C GLY A 135 13.93 7.60 29.14
N ASN A 136 14.98 8.29 28.69
CA ASN A 136 16.26 8.54 29.38
C ASN A 136 17.28 7.38 29.45
N ALA A 137 16.97 6.17 28.99
CA ALA A 137 17.96 5.10 28.81
C ALA A 137 18.34 4.97 27.33
N ALA A 138 19.63 5.06 26.99
CA ALA A 138 20.10 4.82 25.63
C ALA A 138 19.80 3.35 25.24
N PRO A 139 18.91 3.08 24.27
CA PRO A 139 18.44 1.72 24.03
C PRO A 139 19.53 0.89 23.35
N MET A 140 20.00 -0.14 24.04
CA MET A 140 20.89 -1.12 23.42
C MET A 140 20.18 -1.77 22.21
N PRO A 141 20.79 -1.81 21.02
CA PRO A 141 20.14 -2.31 19.80
C PRO A 141 20.00 -3.85 19.83
N SER A 142 18.89 -4.34 20.38
CA SER A 142 18.56 -5.76 20.43
C SER A 142 18.44 -6.37 19.02
N ARG A 143 19.42 -7.17 18.62
CA ARG A 143 19.42 -7.89 17.34
C ARG A 143 18.49 -9.10 17.38
N TRP A 144 17.46 -9.12 16.52
CA TRP A 144 16.56 -10.26 16.44
C TRP A 144 17.14 -11.39 15.57
N ALA A 145 17.58 -12.47 16.22
CA ALA A 145 18.17 -13.64 15.55
C ALA A 145 17.28 -14.90 15.72
N PRO A 146 16.12 -15.00 15.05
CA PRO A 146 15.17 -16.11 15.26
C PRO A 146 15.79 -17.48 14.94
N PHE A 147 16.69 -17.53 13.94
CA PHE A 147 17.38 -18.76 13.53
C PHE A 147 18.47 -19.21 14.50
N ALA A 148 18.98 -18.33 15.40
CA ALA A 148 19.92 -18.74 16.44
C ALA A 148 19.29 -19.70 17.48
N SER A 149 17.95 -19.72 17.57
CA SER A 149 17.20 -20.69 18.37
C SER A 149 16.62 -21.86 17.55
N MET A 150 16.88 -21.93 16.25
CA MET A 150 16.43 -23.04 15.39
C MET A 150 17.53 -24.09 15.24
N PRO A 151 17.20 -25.40 15.20
CA PRO A 151 18.18 -26.45 14.94
C PRO A 151 18.78 -26.28 13.55
N SER A 152 20.11 -26.41 13.43
CA SER A 152 20.85 -26.27 12.17
C SER A 152 20.44 -27.27 11.08
N ILE A 153 19.81 -28.38 11.48
CA ILE A 153 19.22 -29.38 10.60
C ILE A 153 17.68 -29.24 10.65
N THR A 154 17.15 -28.23 9.97
CA THR A 154 15.70 -28.10 9.74
C THR A 154 15.22 -29.14 8.72
N PRO A 155 14.16 -29.93 9.00
CA PRO A 155 13.57 -30.81 8.00
C PRO A 155 13.03 -29.98 6.82
N SER A 156 13.29 -30.43 5.58
CA SER A 156 13.08 -29.65 4.34
C SER A 156 11.61 -29.39 3.94
N SER A 157 10.69 -29.64 4.87
CA SER A 157 9.23 -29.43 4.81
C SER A 157 8.67 -28.67 6.02
N GLY A 158 9.50 -28.34 7.03
CA GLY A 158 9.06 -27.94 8.37
C GLY A 158 9.47 -26.53 8.82
N TYR A 159 9.19 -25.52 8.00
CA TYR A 159 9.24 -24.11 8.42
C TYR A 159 7.84 -23.64 8.85
N VAL A 160 7.78 -22.63 9.72
CA VAL A 160 6.51 -22.04 10.18
C VAL A 160 5.77 -21.45 8.98
N ARG A 161 4.50 -21.85 8.79
CA ARG A 161 3.67 -21.41 7.66
C ARG A 161 3.11 -19.99 7.84
N LEU A 162 3.99 -19.00 7.93
CA LEU A 162 3.61 -17.60 7.96
C LEU A 162 2.88 -17.20 6.68
N SER A 163 1.89 -16.32 6.82
CA SER A 163 1.19 -15.61 5.74
C SER A 163 1.54 -14.12 5.74
N TRP A 164 1.73 -13.53 6.91
CA TRP A 164 2.21 -12.16 7.09
C TRP A 164 3.42 -12.12 8.04
N LEU A 165 4.37 -11.22 7.77
CA LEU A 165 5.47 -10.87 8.65
C LEU A 165 5.54 -9.35 8.78
N ARG A 166 5.48 -8.84 10.00
CA ARG A 166 5.68 -7.42 10.34
C ARG A 166 6.87 -7.31 11.27
N LEU A 167 7.80 -6.43 10.95
CA LEU A 167 8.98 -6.11 11.75
C LEU A 167 8.91 -4.63 12.12
N SER A 168 9.05 -4.28 13.40
CA SER A 168 9.02 -2.89 13.87
C SER A 168 10.18 -2.60 14.82
N GLY A 169 11.03 -1.62 14.50
CA GLY A 169 12.17 -1.25 15.34
C GLY A 169 13.30 -2.30 15.40
N VAL A 170 13.32 -3.26 14.48
CA VAL A 170 14.25 -4.41 14.51
C VAL A 170 15.59 -4.04 13.86
N VAL A 171 16.68 -4.45 14.49
CA VAL A 171 18.06 -4.22 14.00
C VAL A 171 18.60 -5.47 13.30
N PHE A 172 19.10 -5.31 12.08
CA PHE A 172 19.82 -6.33 11.31
C PHE A 172 21.27 -5.92 11.06
N THR A 173 22.16 -6.89 10.82
CA THR A 173 23.53 -6.55 10.40
C THR A 173 23.56 -5.99 8.99
N SER A 174 22.71 -6.49 8.09
CA SER A 174 22.70 -6.09 6.68
C SER A 174 21.34 -6.30 6.02
N THR A 175 21.10 -5.58 4.92
CA THR A 175 19.99 -5.79 3.98
C THR A 175 19.83 -7.28 3.59
N THR A 176 20.96 -7.95 3.43
CA THR A 176 21.07 -9.36 3.03
C THR A 176 20.67 -10.32 4.16
N GLU A 177 20.77 -9.92 5.44
CA GLU A 177 20.23 -10.70 6.57
C GLU A 177 18.69 -10.69 6.55
N LEU A 178 18.07 -9.53 6.30
CA LEU A 178 16.61 -9.41 6.13
C LEU A 178 16.11 -10.23 4.93
N ALA A 179 16.77 -10.15 3.78
CA ALA A 179 16.39 -10.96 2.61
C ALA A 179 16.43 -12.47 2.91
N ARG A 180 17.48 -12.95 3.59
CA ARG A 180 17.59 -14.36 4.03
C ARG A 180 16.52 -14.75 5.05
N LEU A 181 16.13 -13.85 5.95
CA LEU A 181 15.02 -14.04 6.88
C LEU A 181 13.70 -14.27 6.14
N VAL A 182 13.42 -13.47 5.11
CA VAL A 182 12.20 -13.59 4.28
C VAL A 182 12.20 -14.89 3.45
N ASP A 183 13.34 -15.23 2.82
CA ASP A 183 13.52 -16.47 2.03
C ASP A 183 13.20 -17.76 2.84
N ASN A 184 13.41 -17.74 4.17
CA ASN A 184 13.13 -18.87 5.05
C ASN A 184 11.62 -19.15 5.27
N PHE A 185 10.71 -18.31 4.75
CA PHE A 185 9.26 -18.49 4.90
C PHE A 185 8.54 -18.72 3.55
N PRO A 186 8.54 -19.96 3.02
CA PRO A 186 8.05 -20.27 1.66
C PRO A 186 6.53 -20.13 1.45
N THR A 187 5.76 -19.78 2.48
CA THR A 187 4.32 -19.47 2.40
C THR A 187 3.99 -17.99 2.65
N LEU A 188 4.99 -17.19 3.03
CA LEU A 188 4.84 -15.78 3.39
C LEU A 188 4.33 -14.99 2.19
N LYS A 189 3.26 -14.20 2.38
CA LYS A 189 2.60 -13.42 1.33
C LYS A 189 2.94 -11.94 1.36
N CYS A 190 3.03 -11.35 2.55
CA CYS A 190 3.41 -9.96 2.72
C CYS A 190 4.45 -9.80 3.84
N CYS A 191 5.49 -8.99 3.57
CA CYS A 191 6.48 -8.57 4.54
C CYS A 191 6.40 -7.05 4.74
N VAL A 192 6.27 -6.58 5.99
CA VAL A 192 6.19 -5.15 6.34
C VAL A 192 7.31 -4.80 7.31
N CYS A 193 8.25 -3.97 6.88
CA CYS A 193 9.42 -3.52 7.63
C CYS A 193 9.25 -2.04 8.00
N ASN A 194 8.96 -1.76 9.25
CA ASN A 194 8.80 -0.41 9.78
C ASN A 194 9.93 -0.07 10.75
N GLN A 195 10.58 1.10 10.61
CA GLN A 195 11.66 1.52 11.53
C GLN A 195 12.77 0.46 11.68
N VAL A 196 13.02 -0.32 10.64
CA VAL A 196 14.10 -1.31 10.61
C VAL A 196 15.42 -0.57 10.40
N THR A 197 16.48 -1.03 11.05
CA THR A 197 17.83 -0.45 10.91
C THR A 197 18.85 -1.52 10.52
N PHE A 198 19.90 -1.09 9.82
CA PHE A 198 20.93 -1.94 9.26
C PHE A 198 22.32 -1.43 9.68
N SER A 199 23.20 -2.31 10.14
CA SER A 199 24.60 -1.95 10.41
C SER A 199 25.44 -1.80 9.13
N ASP A 200 25.02 -2.44 8.05
CA ASP A 200 25.62 -2.43 6.73
C ASP A 200 24.53 -2.25 5.67
N LEU A 201 24.63 -1.14 4.92
CA LEU A 201 23.71 -0.77 3.84
C LEU A 201 24.15 -1.27 2.46
N SER A 202 25.13 -2.18 2.40
CA SER A 202 25.53 -2.87 1.17
C SER A 202 24.32 -3.45 0.43
N PRO A 203 24.30 -3.44 -0.92
CA PRO A 203 23.18 -3.95 -1.71
C PRO A 203 22.93 -5.44 -1.46
N VAL A 204 21.71 -5.91 -1.72
CA VAL A 204 21.31 -7.29 -1.38
C VAL A 204 22.12 -8.30 -2.20
N VAL A 205 23.10 -8.95 -1.55
CA VAL A 205 23.86 -10.04 -2.15
C VAL A 205 22.98 -11.30 -2.14
N GLN A 206 22.04 -11.36 -3.09
CA GLN A 206 21.20 -12.53 -3.32
C GLN A 206 22.09 -13.77 -3.43
N SER A 207 21.93 -14.68 -2.48
CA SER A 207 22.78 -15.86 -2.37
C SER A 207 22.64 -16.71 -3.64
N ARG A 208 23.73 -16.80 -4.42
CA ARG A 208 23.80 -17.65 -5.63
C ARG A 208 23.43 -19.11 -5.36
N ARG A 209 23.50 -19.57 -4.10
CA ARG A 209 23.12 -20.92 -3.64
C ARG A 209 21.59 -21.11 -3.46
N THR A 210 20.80 -20.05 -3.28
CA THR A 210 19.37 -20.15 -2.89
C THR A 210 18.40 -20.23 -4.08
N ARG A 211 18.89 -20.55 -5.29
CA ARG A 211 18.08 -20.72 -6.53
C ARG A 211 17.00 -21.84 -6.46
N ARG A 212 16.81 -22.51 -5.31
CA ARG A 212 16.00 -23.72 -5.17
C ARG A 212 14.56 -23.50 -4.74
N ARG A 213 14.21 -22.43 -4.00
CA ARG A 213 12.86 -22.15 -3.45
C ARG A 213 12.68 -20.67 -3.05
N THR A 214 12.69 -19.74 -4.00
CA THR A 214 12.14 -18.39 -3.75
C THR A 214 10.65 -18.51 -3.42
N SER A 215 10.14 -17.75 -2.44
CA SER A 215 8.72 -17.81 -2.06
C SER A 215 7.82 -17.29 -3.18
N LEU A 216 7.23 -18.20 -3.97
CA LEU A 216 6.20 -17.87 -4.97
C LEU A 216 4.93 -17.29 -4.33
N ALA A 217 4.75 -17.44 -3.01
CA ALA A 217 3.64 -16.88 -2.27
C ALA A 217 3.80 -15.39 -1.95
N LEU A 218 5.03 -14.87 -1.90
CA LEU A 218 5.34 -13.51 -1.46
C LEU A 218 4.96 -12.51 -2.56
N CYS A 219 3.82 -11.83 -2.41
CA CYS A 219 3.32 -10.87 -3.39
C CYS A 219 3.62 -9.42 -3.00
N ALA A 220 3.78 -9.09 -1.71
CA ALA A 220 4.01 -7.71 -1.28
C ALA A 220 5.20 -7.56 -0.30
N CYS A 221 5.95 -6.46 -0.45
CA CYS A 221 6.97 -6.03 0.49
C CYS A 221 6.88 -4.50 0.71
N THR A 222 6.72 -4.10 1.97
CA THR A 222 6.55 -2.71 2.40
C THR A 222 7.70 -2.31 3.31
N ILE A 223 8.34 -1.17 3.05
CA ILE A 223 9.48 -0.66 3.82
C ILE A 223 9.25 0.82 4.16
N SER A 224 9.06 1.12 5.45
CA SER A 224 8.70 2.45 5.98
C SER A 224 9.63 2.90 7.10
N ARG A 225 9.90 4.22 7.19
CA ARG A 225 10.60 4.85 8.33
C ARG A 225 11.95 4.22 8.74
N CYS A 226 12.59 3.47 7.84
CA CYS A 226 13.88 2.84 8.10
C CYS A 226 14.97 3.93 8.17
N LYS A 227 15.76 3.93 9.26
CA LYS A 227 16.77 4.97 9.52
C LYS A 227 17.88 4.87 8.48
N ASP A 228 18.47 6.02 8.14
CA ASP A 228 19.63 6.15 7.25
C ASP A 228 19.42 5.58 5.82
N MET A 229 18.16 5.42 5.39
CA MET A 229 17.80 4.96 4.05
C MET A 229 16.97 6.00 3.28
N THR A 230 17.37 6.29 2.04
CA THR A 230 16.56 7.05 1.06
C THR A 230 15.37 6.23 0.59
N VAL A 231 14.36 6.87 -0.02
CA VAL A 231 13.19 6.17 -0.59
C VAL A 231 13.59 5.21 -1.70
N LEU A 232 14.54 5.63 -2.54
CA LEU A 232 15.12 4.81 -3.59
C LEU A 232 15.75 3.52 -3.02
N ALA A 233 16.49 3.62 -1.91
CA ALA A 233 17.04 2.45 -1.22
C ALA A 233 15.94 1.55 -0.58
N LYS A 234 14.89 2.14 -0.01
CA LYS A 234 13.74 1.38 0.55
C LYS A 234 13.00 0.60 -0.54
N ALA A 235 12.74 1.23 -1.69
CA ALA A 235 12.04 0.61 -2.81
C ALA A 235 12.89 -0.45 -3.52
N ALA A 236 14.19 -0.19 -3.72
CA ALA A 236 15.13 -1.19 -4.24
C ALA A 236 15.19 -2.43 -3.33
N LEU A 237 15.33 -2.24 -2.01
CA LEU A 237 15.33 -3.34 -1.04
C LEU A 237 14.02 -4.15 -1.06
N ALA A 238 12.86 -3.49 -1.19
CA ALA A 238 11.57 -4.17 -1.33
C ALA A 238 11.47 -5.00 -2.62
N ALA A 239 11.95 -4.46 -3.74
CA ALA A 239 12.01 -5.17 -5.03
C ALA A 239 12.98 -6.36 -5.01
N ASP A 240 14.14 -6.22 -4.35
CA ASP A 240 15.14 -7.27 -4.17
C ASP A 240 14.63 -8.42 -3.30
N ILE A 241 13.94 -8.10 -2.20
CA ILE A 241 13.30 -9.07 -1.31
C ILE A 241 12.19 -9.85 -2.03
N LEU A 242 11.43 -9.18 -2.91
CA LEU A 242 10.44 -9.85 -3.77
C LEU A 242 11.07 -10.63 -4.93
N ALA A 243 12.31 -10.32 -5.31
CA ALA A 243 12.94 -10.69 -6.59
C ALA A 243 12.08 -10.29 -7.81
N ALA A 244 11.53 -9.06 -7.79
CA ALA A 244 10.48 -8.57 -8.68
C ALA A 244 10.75 -8.81 -10.18
N GLY A 245 11.79 -8.19 -10.77
CA GLY A 245 12.10 -8.34 -12.21
C GLY A 245 12.24 -9.79 -12.66
N ARG A 246 12.95 -10.63 -11.88
CA ARG A 246 13.09 -12.07 -12.15
C ARG A 246 11.74 -12.80 -12.17
N ARG A 247 10.81 -12.41 -11.28
CA ARG A 247 9.46 -12.99 -11.17
C ARG A 247 8.45 -12.38 -12.15
N MET A 248 8.80 -11.32 -12.87
CA MET A 248 8.09 -10.88 -14.06
C MET A 248 8.59 -11.59 -15.34
N GLY A 249 9.83 -12.08 -15.31
CA GLY A 249 10.54 -12.67 -16.47
C GLY A 249 11.43 -11.66 -17.21
N LEU A 250 11.61 -10.45 -16.65
CA LEU A 250 12.51 -9.42 -17.14
C LEU A 250 13.95 -9.79 -16.81
N ASP A 251 14.91 -9.37 -17.64
CA ASP A 251 16.33 -9.44 -17.27
C ASP A 251 16.69 -8.38 -16.23
N GLY A 252 17.83 -8.57 -15.56
CA GLY A 252 18.28 -7.67 -14.51
C GLY A 252 18.48 -6.24 -14.98
N ARG A 253 19.10 -6.01 -16.14
CA ARG A 253 19.39 -4.64 -16.62
C ARG A 253 18.11 -3.89 -16.98
N THR A 254 17.17 -4.56 -17.65
CA THR A 254 15.87 -3.93 -17.98
C THR A 254 15.07 -3.61 -16.71
N TRP A 255 15.05 -4.51 -15.72
CA TRP A 255 14.40 -4.23 -14.44
C TRP A 255 15.09 -3.10 -13.67
N ASP A 256 16.42 -3.16 -13.51
CA ASP A 256 17.19 -2.19 -12.74
C ASP A 256 17.10 -0.79 -13.36
N ALA A 257 17.23 -0.66 -14.69
CA ALA A 257 17.07 0.61 -15.39
C ALA A 257 15.63 1.16 -15.27
N THR A 258 14.62 0.29 -15.37
CA THR A 258 13.22 0.69 -15.17
C THR A 258 13.01 1.19 -13.73
N LEU A 259 13.51 0.45 -12.74
CA LEU A 259 13.35 0.78 -11.33
C LEU A 259 14.07 2.09 -10.96
N GLN A 260 15.30 2.31 -11.44
CA GLN A 260 16.02 3.57 -11.20
C GLN A 260 15.31 4.77 -11.83
N ALA A 261 14.83 4.65 -13.07
CA ALA A 261 14.08 5.72 -13.75
C ALA A 261 12.76 6.07 -13.05
N LEU A 262 12.06 5.06 -12.50
CA LEU A 262 10.85 5.27 -11.70
C LEU A 262 11.14 5.93 -10.36
N LEU A 263 12.22 5.54 -9.69
CA LEU A 263 12.59 6.07 -8.37
C LEU A 263 13.23 7.45 -8.44
N ALA A 264 13.69 7.90 -9.60
CA ALA A 264 14.09 9.29 -9.85
C ALA A 264 12.90 10.27 -9.87
N LEU A 265 11.65 9.78 -9.96
CA LEU A 265 10.42 10.58 -9.87
C LEU A 265 9.85 10.65 -8.43
N VAL A 266 10.60 10.17 -7.43
CA VAL A 266 10.12 10.05 -6.05
C VAL A 266 10.80 11.12 -5.19
N PRO A 267 10.07 12.14 -4.70
CA PRO A 267 10.63 13.17 -3.81
C PRO A 267 11.22 12.60 -2.51
N ASN A 268 12.13 13.35 -1.90
CA ASN A 268 12.92 12.90 -0.75
C ASN A 268 12.10 12.81 0.55
N GLU A 269 10.99 13.55 0.59
CA GLU A 269 10.08 13.75 1.72
C GLU A 269 9.27 12.48 2.02
N ILE A 270 9.17 11.56 1.05
CA ILE A 270 8.39 10.33 1.16
C ILE A 270 9.03 9.35 2.18
N GLU A 271 8.28 8.97 3.22
CA GLU A 271 8.82 8.10 4.26
C GLU A 271 8.81 6.60 3.90
N GLN A 272 7.94 6.17 2.97
CA GLN A 272 7.58 4.78 2.76
C GLN A 272 7.58 4.36 1.28
N ALA A 273 8.08 3.14 1.02
CA ALA A 273 7.94 2.44 -0.24
C ALA A 273 7.20 1.10 -0.05
N ASN A 274 6.41 0.71 -1.04
CA ASN A 274 5.72 -0.57 -1.12
C ASN A 274 5.84 -1.13 -2.53
N VAL A 275 6.31 -2.37 -2.67
CA VAL A 275 6.31 -3.09 -3.94
C VAL A 275 5.34 -4.27 -3.82
N GLU A 276 4.48 -4.42 -4.81
CA GLU A 276 3.43 -5.45 -4.89
C GLU A 276 3.47 -6.12 -6.27
N LEU A 277 3.27 -7.44 -6.32
CA LEU A 277 3.30 -8.26 -7.53
C LEU A 277 1.91 -8.87 -7.76
N ASP A 278 1.31 -8.52 -8.89
CA ASP A 278 -0.05 -8.86 -9.28
C ASP A 278 -0.11 -9.64 -10.60
N GLY A 279 -1.28 -10.18 -10.92
CA GLY A 279 -1.47 -10.99 -12.14
C GLY A 279 -0.61 -12.26 -12.12
N GLN A 280 -0.72 -13.08 -11.08
CA GLN A 280 0.04 -14.33 -10.98
C GLN A 280 -0.45 -15.36 -12.01
N ASN A 281 0.33 -15.56 -13.08
CA ASN A 281 0.10 -16.58 -14.07
C ASN A 281 1.10 -17.74 -13.86
N GLY A 282 0.71 -18.70 -13.02
CA GLY A 282 1.56 -19.81 -12.60
C GLY A 282 2.70 -19.37 -11.67
N GLY A 283 3.95 -19.48 -12.14
CA GLY A 283 5.15 -19.12 -11.36
C GLY A 283 5.63 -17.67 -11.57
N VAL A 284 4.99 -16.93 -12.46
CA VAL A 284 5.44 -15.61 -12.96
C VAL A 284 4.29 -14.61 -12.79
N PHE A 285 4.62 -13.32 -12.65
CA PHE A 285 3.70 -12.23 -12.36
C PHE A 285 3.68 -11.24 -13.52
N ASP A 286 2.49 -10.82 -13.91
CA ASP A 286 2.28 -9.99 -15.10
C ASP A 286 2.42 -8.49 -14.78
N VAL A 287 2.24 -8.09 -13.50
CA VAL A 287 2.33 -6.69 -13.03
C VAL A 287 3.18 -6.56 -11.76
N ALA A 288 3.94 -5.47 -11.66
CA ALA A 288 4.58 -5.01 -10.43
C ALA A 288 4.18 -3.55 -10.13
N SER A 289 3.44 -3.34 -9.05
CA SER A 289 3.06 -2.01 -8.54
C SER A 289 4.09 -1.52 -7.53
N ILE A 290 4.80 -0.44 -7.85
CA ILE A 290 5.69 0.28 -6.92
C ILE A 290 4.92 1.50 -6.43
N ARG A 291 4.69 1.62 -5.12
CA ARG A 291 3.96 2.74 -4.50
C ARG A 291 4.79 3.38 -3.40
N CYS A 292 5.16 4.64 -3.59
CA CYS A 292 5.95 5.45 -2.67
C CYS A 292 5.06 6.58 -2.14
N TYR A 293 4.98 6.81 -0.83
CA TYR A 293 4.05 7.80 -0.25
C TYR A 293 4.47 8.40 1.09
N SER A 294 4.09 9.65 1.31
CA SER A 294 4.25 10.34 2.60
C SER A 294 3.41 9.68 3.71
N LEU A 295 3.87 9.79 4.95
CA LEU A 295 3.21 9.28 6.15
C LEU A 295 2.77 10.43 7.08
N ASP A 296 2.26 11.51 6.48
CA ASP A 296 1.58 12.58 7.17
C ASP A 296 0.44 12.05 8.06
N GLN A 297 0.30 12.64 9.25
CA GLN A 297 -0.59 12.14 10.30
C GLN A 297 -1.98 12.78 10.26
N GLY A 298 -2.35 13.42 9.15
CA GLY A 298 -3.59 14.17 8.97
C GLY A 298 -4.54 13.58 7.92
N GLU A 299 -5.72 14.20 7.77
CA GLU A 299 -6.71 13.85 6.73
C GLU A 299 -6.42 14.49 5.36
N SER A 300 -5.30 15.20 5.23
CA SER A 300 -4.82 15.76 3.96
C SER A 300 -4.49 14.66 2.94
N ALA A 301 -4.67 14.95 1.66
CA ALA A 301 -4.26 14.05 0.59
C ALA A 301 -2.74 13.88 0.62
N SER A 302 -2.25 12.70 1.00
CA SER A 302 -0.82 12.44 1.09
C SER A 302 -0.17 12.41 -0.29
N ASP A 303 1.02 13.00 -0.37
CA ASP A 303 1.87 12.93 -1.57
C ASP A 303 2.23 11.47 -1.87
N TYR A 304 1.96 11.02 -3.09
CA TYR A 304 2.29 9.67 -3.53
C TYR A 304 2.67 9.58 -5.01
N VAL A 305 3.59 8.64 -5.27
CA VAL A 305 4.02 8.19 -6.59
C VAL A 305 3.72 6.70 -6.69
N SER A 306 2.85 6.31 -7.62
CA SER A 306 2.54 4.91 -7.93
C SER A 306 2.94 4.60 -9.37
N ALA A 307 3.56 3.45 -9.59
CA ALA A 307 4.02 2.99 -10.90
C ALA A 307 3.69 1.50 -11.08
N ASP A 308 2.73 1.21 -11.96
CA ASP A 308 2.36 -0.16 -12.33
C ASP A 308 3.14 -0.58 -13.58
N VAL A 309 4.20 -1.36 -13.40
CA VAL A 309 5.03 -1.93 -14.47
C VAL A 309 4.39 -3.24 -14.92
N ASN A 310 4.05 -3.35 -16.20
CA ASN A 310 3.40 -4.50 -16.82
C ASN A 310 4.42 -5.22 -17.73
N ALA A 311 4.66 -6.51 -17.51
CA ALA A 311 5.59 -7.29 -18.33
C ALA A 311 4.86 -8.07 -19.42
N GLY A 312 5.09 -7.68 -20.67
CA GLY A 312 4.63 -8.43 -21.83
C GLY A 312 5.49 -9.67 -22.03
N ARG A 313 4.86 -10.81 -22.28
CA ARG A 313 5.55 -12.02 -22.75
C ARG A 313 5.08 -12.34 -24.16
N PRO A 314 5.97 -12.59 -25.12
CA PRO A 314 5.55 -13.11 -26.41
C PRO A 314 4.88 -14.46 -26.20
N ASN A 315 3.75 -14.68 -26.86
CA ASN A 315 3.07 -15.97 -26.84
C ASN A 315 4.04 -17.07 -27.27
N ALA A 316 4.08 -18.17 -26.51
CA ALA A 316 4.82 -19.36 -26.89
C ALA A 316 4.15 -20.01 -28.11
N GLY A 317 4.60 -19.60 -29.31
CA GLY A 317 4.31 -20.30 -30.55
C GLY A 317 4.77 -21.76 -30.46
N GLN A 318 4.18 -22.64 -31.25
CA GLN A 318 4.35 -24.10 -31.13
C GLN A 318 5.75 -24.60 -31.59
N ASP A 319 6.64 -23.70 -32.00
CA ASP A 319 8.02 -23.98 -32.41
C ASP A 319 8.91 -24.34 -31.21
N ALA A 320 8.79 -25.59 -30.76
CA ALA A 320 9.42 -26.15 -29.56
C ALA A 320 10.97 -26.28 -29.59
N GLY A 321 11.66 -25.42 -30.34
CA GLY A 321 13.12 -25.40 -30.51
C GLY A 321 13.80 -24.04 -30.29
N THR A 322 13.07 -22.93 -30.26
CA THR A 322 13.67 -21.61 -29.96
C THR A 322 13.73 -21.35 -28.45
N PRO A 323 14.76 -20.65 -27.94
CA PRO A 323 14.78 -20.21 -26.54
C PRO A 323 13.57 -19.30 -26.28
N THR A 324 12.83 -19.55 -25.19
CA THR A 324 11.71 -18.68 -24.79
C THR A 324 12.21 -17.23 -24.70
N PRO A 325 11.66 -16.29 -25.49
CA PRO A 325 12.17 -14.92 -25.47
C PRO A 325 11.93 -14.30 -24.10
N LEU A 326 12.85 -13.43 -23.68
CA LEU A 326 12.74 -12.70 -22.42
C LEU A 326 11.47 -11.85 -22.40
N ALA A 327 10.88 -11.65 -21.22
CA ALA A 327 9.79 -10.70 -21.08
C ALA A 327 10.31 -9.26 -21.32
N HIS A 328 9.44 -8.40 -21.83
CA HIS A 328 9.72 -6.99 -22.08
C HIS A 328 8.75 -6.11 -21.29
N VAL A 329 9.03 -4.81 -21.15
CA VAL A 329 8.13 -3.89 -20.43
C VAL A 329 7.02 -3.46 -21.39
N GLU A 330 5.86 -4.10 -21.30
CA GLU A 330 4.75 -3.77 -22.18
C GLU A 330 4.16 -2.41 -21.86
N SER A 331 3.98 -2.08 -20.59
CA SER A 331 3.63 -0.71 -20.23
C SER A 331 4.01 -0.33 -18.81
N ILE A 332 4.14 0.98 -18.59
CA ILE A 332 4.24 1.60 -17.27
C ILE A 332 3.06 2.54 -17.12
N THR A 333 2.24 2.34 -16.09
CA THR A 333 1.24 3.32 -15.66
C THR A 333 1.73 4.05 -14.43
N LEU A 334 2.22 5.27 -14.62
CA LEU A 334 2.49 6.22 -13.56
C LEU A 334 1.16 6.82 -13.06
N GLN A 335 1.09 7.07 -11.75
CA GLN A 335 0.02 7.82 -11.11
C GLN A 335 0.63 8.69 -10.01
N LEU A 336 0.46 10.00 -10.16
CA LEU A 336 1.08 11.02 -9.33
C LEU A 336 0.01 11.82 -8.57
N SER A 337 0.31 12.14 -7.32
CA SER A 337 -0.50 13.01 -6.48
C SER A 337 0.42 13.80 -5.57
N PHE A 338 0.32 15.13 -5.63
CA PHE A 338 1.09 16.03 -4.78
C PHE A 338 0.19 17.18 -4.34
N ALA A 339 0.37 17.64 -3.10
CA ALA A 339 -0.33 18.79 -2.56
C ALA A 339 0.15 20.10 -3.19
N ASN A 340 1.45 20.19 -3.54
CA ASN A 340 2.04 21.30 -4.28
C ASN A 340 2.27 20.91 -5.75
N ALA A 341 2.00 21.83 -6.67
CA ALA A 341 2.27 21.66 -8.10
C ALA A 341 3.77 21.80 -8.44
N GLU A 342 4.50 22.67 -7.75
CA GLU A 342 5.95 22.92 -7.98
C GLU A 342 6.81 21.65 -7.77
N THR A 343 6.34 20.73 -6.93
CA THR A 343 6.91 19.39 -6.72
C THR A 343 6.93 18.55 -8.01
N VAL A 344 6.08 18.86 -9.00
CA VAL A 344 5.99 18.12 -10.28
C VAL A 344 6.93 18.68 -11.34
N ASP A 345 7.14 19.99 -11.36
CA ASP A 345 8.11 20.64 -12.26
C ASP A 345 9.56 20.30 -11.87
N THR A 346 9.78 19.98 -10.59
CA THR A 346 11.08 19.58 -10.04
C THR A 346 11.39 18.07 -10.16
N LEU A 347 10.46 17.23 -10.64
CA LEU A 347 10.73 15.81 -10.85
C LEU A 347 11.76 15.58 -11.96
N ALA A 348 12.62 14.58 -11.80
CA ALA A 348 13.64 14.21 -12.77
C ALA A 348 13.07 13.45 -13.98
N TRP A 349 12.12 14.07 -14.70
CA TRP A 349 11.43 13.51 -15.87
C TRP A 349 12.36 12.91 -16.93
N GLU A 350 13.55 13.47 -17.08
CA GLU A 350 14.55 12.98 -18.03
C GLU A 350 15.13 11.59 -17.68
N ALA A 351 15.00 11.14 -16.44
CA ALA A 351 15.34 9.76 -16.06
C ALA A 351 14.45 8.73 -16.76
N LEU A 352 13.18 9.07 -17.07
CA LEU A 352 12.29 8.20 -17.85
C LEU A 352 12.75 8.02 -19.29
N ARG A 353 13.53 8.97 -19.85
CA ARG A 353 13.95 8.92 -21.27
C ARG A 353 14.67 7.61 -21.59
N ALA A 354 15.54 7.14 -20.70
CA ALA A 354 16.24 5.85 -20.84
C ALA A 354 15.32 4.61 -20.86
N VAL A 355 14.09 4.72 -20.34
CA VAL A 355 13.07 3.65 -20.40
C VAL A 355 12.15 3.84 -21.61
N VAL A 356 11.78 5.07 -21.95
CA VAL A 356 10.95 5.38 -23.12
C VAL A 356 11.68 5.07 -24.44
N ASP A 357 12.98 5.37 -24.52
CA ASP A 357 13.84 5.08 -25.67
C ASP A 357 14.26 3.59 -25.75
N SER A 358 13.88 2.77 -24.77
CA SER A 358 14.18 1.34 -24.77
C SER A 358 13.36 0.60 -25.83
N PRO A 359 13.97 -0.20 -26.74
CA PRO A 359 13.24 -0.98 -27.74
C PRO A 359 12.36 -2.09 -27.13
N HIS A 360 12.44 -2.28 -25.81
CA HIS A 360 11.63 -3.22 -25.03
C HIS A 360 10.42 -2.56 -24.35
N MET A 361 10.28 -1.23 -24.45
CA MET A 361 9.17 -0.45 -23.89
C MET A 361 8.14 -0.16 -24.99
N ARG A 362 6.85 -0.49 -24.77
CA ARG A 362 5.79 -0.20 -25.77
C ARG A 362 4.94 1.02 -25.42
N ARG A 363 4.70 1.29 -24.13
CA ARG A 363 3.78 2.36 -23.70
C ARG A 363 4.08 2.89 -22.31
N ILE A 364 4.38 4.18 -22.22
CA ILE A 364 4.17 4.92 -20.97
C ILE A 364 2.74 5.48 -20.91
N ARG A 365 2.21 5.57 -19.70
CA ARG A 365 0.87 6.08 -19.38
C ARG A 365 0.98 6.83 -18.07
N ILE A 366 0.40 8.02 -17.97
CA ILE A 366 0.51 8.87 -16.78
C ILE A 366 -0.89 9.25 -16.32
N ARG A 367 -1.08 9.34 -15.00
CA ARG A 367 -2.33 9.74 -14.34
C ARG A 367 -1.99 10.77 -13.26
N TYR A 368 -2.89 11.73 -13.08
CA TYR A 368 -2.82 12.70 -12.00
C TYR A 368 -4.16 12.67 -11.27
N SER A 369 -4.16 12.79 -9.94
CA SER A 369 -5.38 12.93 -9.13
C SER A 369 -5.78 14.39 -8.85
N SER A 370 -5.03 15.35 -9.39
CA SER A 370 -5.17 16.80 -9.23
C SER A 370 -5.55 17.48 -10.55
N THR A 371 -6.22 18.63 -10.45
CA THR A 371 -6.69 19.42 -11.61
C THR A 371 -5.61 20.32 -12.23
N TRP A 372 -4.50 20.59 -11.52
CA TRP A 372 -3.41 21.47 -11.99
C TRP A 372 -2.48 20.82 -13.03
N ALA A 373 -2.63 19.53 -13.34
CA ALA A 373 -1.66 18.77 -14.14
C ALA A 373 -1.71 19.05 -15.66
N LEU A 374 -2.28 20.18 -16.08
CA LEU A 374 -2.81 20.39 -17.42
C LEU A 374 -2.16 21.53 -18.20
N ASP A 375 -1.34 22.36 -17.55
CA ASP A 375 -0.42 23.30 -18.21
C ASP A 375 0.86 22.61 -18.76
N ALA A 376 0.97 21.27 -18.63
CA ALA A 376 2.12 20.48 -19.02
C ALA A 376 1.89 19.72 -20.35
N ASP A 377 2.27 20.35 -21.48
CA ASP A 377 2.09 19.91 -22.89
C ASP A 377 2.52 18.45 -23.26
N LYS A 378 3.20 17.73 -22.37
CA LYS A 378 3.94 16.48 -22.66
C LYS A 378 3.18 15.18 -22.36
N LEU A 379 1.88 15.24 -22.06
CA LEU A 379 1.18 14.19 -21.32
C LEU A 379 0.01 13.52 -22.09
N GLN A 380 -0.25 12.24 -21.78
CA GLN A 380 -1.48 11.52 -22.17
C GLN A 380 -2.38 11.34 -20.95
N PHE A 381 -3.59 11.90 -20.98
CA PHE A 381 -4.50 11.99 -19.84
C PHE A 381 -5.53 10.84 -19.81
N TRP A 382 -5.98 10.49 -18.60
CA TRP A 382 -6.59 9.18 -18.33
C TRP A 382 -7.71 9.19 -17.29
N GLY A 383 -8.96 9.30 -17.77
CA GLY A 383 -10.15 9.04 -16.97
C GLY A 383 -10.29 7.54 -16.68
N TYR A 384 -10.88 7.19 -15.53
CA TYR A 384 -11.02 5.80 -15.07
C TYR A 384 -11.79 4.85 -16.01
N ASN A 385 -12.45 5.37 -17.06
CA ASN A 385 -13.32 4.62 -17.96
C ASN A 385 -13.34 5.15 -19.41
N CYS A 386 -12.35 5.97 -19.80
CA CYS A 386 -12.27 6.63 -21.10
C CYS A 386 -11.06 6.14 -21.91
N ASP A 387 -11.15 6.29 -23.23
CA ASP A 387 -10.02 6.08 -24.14
C ASP A 387 -8.85 7.03 -23.79
N PRO A 388 -7.59 6.66 -24.12
CA PRO A 388 -6.44 7.54 -23.91
C PRO A 388 -6.61 8.87 -24.63
N VAL A 389 -6.52 9.98 -23.90
CA VAL A 389 -6.52 11.33 -24.45
C VAL A 389 -5.08 11.79 -24.62
N THR A 390 -4.65 12.16 -25.83
CA THR A 390 -3.35 12.77 -26.09
C THR A 390 -3.42 14.29 -26.01
N SER A 391 -2.27 14.98 -25.93
CA SER A 391 -2.22 16.44 -26.08
C SER A 391 -2.75 16.90 -27.45
N ALA A 392 -2.56 16.13 -28.52
CA ALA A 392 -3.17 16.39 -29.82
C ALA A 392 -4.70 16.27 -29.79
N ASP A 393 -5.27 15.34 -29.00
CA ASP A 393 -6.72 15.26 -28.80
C ASP A 393 -7.25 16.49 -28.04
N ILE A 394 -6.53 16.94 -26.99
CA ILE A 394 -6.89 18.15 -26.21
C ILE A 394 -6.87 19.39 -27.11
N LEU A 395 -5.79 19.59 -27.87
CA LEU A 395 -5.65 20.70 -28.82
C LEU A 395 -6.61 20.59 -30.03
N SER A 396 -7.30 19.45 -30.21
CA SER A 396 -8.39 19.28 -31.19
C SER A 396 -9.78 19.62 -30.63
N VAL A 397 -9.90 19.85 -29.32
CA VAL A 397 -11.14 20.35 -28.71
C VAL A 397 -11.37 21.80 -29.17
N PRO A 398 -12.60 22.19 -29.55
CA PRO A 398 -12.92 23.59 -29.78
C PRO A 398 -12.57 24.44 -28.56
N ALA A 399 -11.95 25.60 -28.77
CA ALA A 399 -11.76 26.57 -27.69
C ALA A 399 -13.11 27.15 -27.20
N GLU A 400 -14.15 27.14 -28.04
CA GLU A 400 -15.48 27.64 -27.70
C GLU A 400 -16.54 26.53 -27.73
N HIS A 401 -17.37 26.47 -26.69
CA HIS A 401 -18.51 25.58 -26.58
C HIS A 401 -19.79 26.34 -26.24
N THR A 402 -20.81 26.27 -27.11
CA THR A 402 -22.16 26.78 -26.82
C THR A 402 -23.02 25.71 -26.15
N ILE A 403 -23.58 26.01 -24.98
CA ILE A 403 -24.57 25.16 -24.30
C ILE A 403 -25.72 26.02 -23.76
N ASP A 404 -26.96 25.55 -23.98
CA ASP A 404 -28.20 26.22 -23.58
C ASP A 404 -28.26 27.72 -23.99
N GLY A 405 -27.70 28.05 -25.16
CA GLY A 405 -27.60 29.41 -25.69
C GLY A 405 -26.43 30.26 -25.18
N THR A 406 -25.65 29.77 -24.22
CA THR A 406 -24.46 30.45 -23.68
C THR A 406 -23.18 29.86 -24.28
N THR A 407 -22.36 30.68 -24.94
CA THR A 407 -21.00 30.29 -25.35
C THR A 407 -20.02 30.51 -24.20
N ILE A 408 -19.22 29.49 -23.89
CA ILE A 408 -18.05 29.61 -23.00
C ILE A 408 -16.79 29.24 -23.77
N ALA A 409 -15.74 30.05 -23.59
CA ALA A 409 -14.38 29.64 -23.93
C ALA A 409 -13.88 28.65 -22.86
N LEU A 410 -13.32 27.52 -23.28
CA LEU A 410 -12.61 26.58 -22.42
C LEU A 410 -11.11 26.84 -22.51
N ASP A 411 -10.42 26.87 -21.37
CA ASP A 411 -8.96 26.77 -21.35
C ASP A 411 -8.48 25.32 -21.56
N THR A 412 -7.17 25.11 -21.74
CA THR A 412 -6.56 23.78 -21.97
C THR A 412 -6.91 22.78 -20.85
N THR A 413 -7.06 23.26 -19.62
CA THR A 413 -7.43 22.47 -18.44
C THR A 413 -8.87 22.00 -18.52
N GLU A 414 -9.81 22.91 -18.80
CA GLU A 414 -11.23 22.62 -18.97
C GLU A 414 -11.51 21.76 -20.22
N GLN A 415 -10.77 21.97 -21.31
CA GLN A 415 -10.83 21.14 -22.53
C GLN A 415 -10.45 19.68 -22.25
N ALA A 416 -9.37 19.46 -21.51
CA ALA A 416 -8.93 18.14 -21.14
C ALA A 416 -9.88 17.49 -20.12
N GLU A 417 -10.28 18.19 -19.07
CA GLU A 417 -11.31 17.71 -18.14
C GLU A 417 -12.59 17.31 -18.87
N TRP A 418 -13.03 18.10 -19.86
CA TRP A 418 -14.17 17.80 -20.72
C TRP A 418 -13.96 16.50 -21.51
N LEU A 419 -12.81 16.30 -22.16
CA LEU A 419 -12.50 15.04 -22.85
C LEU A 419 -12.53 13.83 -21.90
N LEU A 420 -12.06 14.00 -20.66
CA LEU A 420 -12.02 12.94 -19.65
C LEU A 420 -13.43 12.59 -19.11
N ARG A 421 -14.45 13.45 -19.29
CA ARG A 421 -15.85 13.08 -18.95
C ARG A 421 -16.45 12.17 -20.04
N PRO A 422 -17.29 11.17 -19.67
CA PRO A 422 -17.98 10.32 -20.63
C PRO A 422 -19.02 11.09 -21.46
N VAL A 423 -19.15 10.75 -22.73
CA VAL A 423 -20.12 11.35 -23.68
C VAL A 423 -21.58 11.02 -23.30
N ARG A 424 -21.83 9.83 -22.76
CA ARG A 424 -23.16 9.37 -22.32
C ARG A 424 -23.11 8.83 -20.89
N PRO A 425 -24.18 8.95 -20.09
CA PRO A 425 -24.25 8.27 -18.80
C PRO A 425 -24.16 6.76 -19.02
N ARG A 426 -23.30 6.06 -18.27
CA ARG A 426 -23.38 4.59 -18.23
C ARG A 426 -24.59 4.17 -17.37
N PRO A 427 -25.25 3.05 -17.68
CA PRO A 427 -26.24 2.44 -16.79
C PRO A 427 -25.53 1.81 -15.57
N VAL A 428 -25.11 2.66 -14.62
CA VAL A 428 -24.43 2.26 -13.39
C VAL A 428 -25.45 1.59 -12.46
N ARG A 429 -25.15 0.37 -11.97
CA ARG A 429 -25.96 -0.26 -10.91
C ARG A 429 -25.91 0.64 -9.66
N PRO A 430 -27.04 0.94 -8.98
CA PRO A 430 -27.16 2.04 -8.02
C PRO A 430 -26.51 1.77 -6.65
N ARG A 431 -25.24 1.34 -6.63
CA ARG A 431 -24.50 0.91 -5.43
C ARG A 431 -23.42 1.90 -4.97
N SER A 432 -23.22 2.98 -5.73
CA SER A 432 -22.38 4.13 -5.37
C SER A 432 -23.14 5.39 -5.76
N GLY A 433 -23.47 6.26 -4.78
CA GLY A 433 -24.26 7.48 -4.98
C GLY A 433 -23.57 8.61 -5.74
N SER A 434 -22.52 8.31 -6.50
CA SER A 434 -21.84 9.27 -7.38
C SER A 434 -22.41 9.13 -8.79
N GLU A 435 -23.20 10.11 -9.23
CA GLU A 435 -23.57 10.23 -10.63
C GLU A 435 -22.33 10.61 -11.46
N SER A 436 -22.02 9.82 -12.50
CA SER A 436 -20.97 10.18 -13.45
C SER A 436 -21.36 11.42 -14.24
N VAL A 437 -20.69 12.56 -13.96
CA VAL A 437 -20.88 13.80 -14.72
C VAL A 437 -20.48 13.58 -16.18
N THR A 438 -21.42 13.78 -17.11
CA THR A 438 -21.18 13.73 -18.56
C THR A 438 -20.54 15.02 -19.07
N ARG A 439 -19.96 14.99 -20.27
CA ARG A 439 -19.44 16.18 -20.96
C ARG A 439 -20.41 17.37 -20.95
N GLU A 440 -21.68 17.11 -21.26
CA GLU A 440 -22.75 18.09 -21.28
C GLU A 440 -23.09 18.64 -19.87
N LYS A 441 -23.16 17.78 -18.85
CA LYS A 441 -23.41 18.17 -17.45
C LYS A 441 -22.24 18.99 -16.88
N TYR A 442 -21.01 18.69 -17.30
CA TYR A 442 -19.81 19.44 -16.94
C TYR A 442 -19.83 20.87 -17.52
N LEU A 443 -20.12 21.03 -18.82
CA LEU A 443 -20.29 22.36 -19.43
C LEU A 443 -21.37 23.19 -18.72
N ARG A 444 -22.52 22.59 -18.37
CA ARG A 444 -23.56 23.28 -17.56
C ARG A 444 -23.07 23.71 -16.18
N GLN A 445 -22.24 22.89 -15.53
CA GLN A 445 -21.64 23.24 -14.24
C GLN A 445 -20.66 24.41 -14.37
N LEU A 446 -19.85 24.45 -15.43
CA LEU A 446 -18.96 25.58 -15.74
C LEU A 446 -19.74 26.89 -16.01
N VAL A 447 -20.78 26.84 -16.84
CA VAL A 447 -21.67 28.01 -17.07
C VAL A 447 -22.26 28.51 -15.75
N ALA A 448 -22.84 27.61 -14.93
CA ALA A 448 -23.45 27.98 -13.66
C ALA A 448 -22.45 28.56 -12.64
N ALA A 449 -21.20 28.07 -12.64
CA ALA A 449 -20.12 28.62 -11.80
C ALA A 449 -19.72 30.02 -12.25
N ARG A 450 -19.47 30.23 -13.55
CA ARG A 450 -19.07 31.53 -14.10
C ARG A 450 -20.17 32.59 -13.93
N VAL A 451 -21.43 32.26 -14.22
CA VAL A 451 -22.58 33.16 -14.01
C VAL A 451 -22.74 33.55 -12.53
N ARG A 452 -22.45 32.64 -11.59
CA ARG A 452 -22.47 32.97 -10.16
C ARG A 452 -21.30 33.88 -9.75
N GLY A 453 -20.11 33.68 -10.31
CA GLY A 453 -18.91 34.48 -9.99
C GLY A 453 -19.00 35.94 -10.44
N VAL A 454 -19.56 36.21 -11.63
CA VAL A 454 -19.71 37.60 -12.15
C VAL A 454 -20.64 38.47 -11.28
N SER A 455 -21.47 37.87 -10.42
CA SER A 455 -22.51 38.57 -9.66
C SER A 455 -22.03 39.33 -8.41
N THR A 456 -20.78 39.20 -7.96
CA THR A 456 -20.33 39.77 -6.67
C THR A 456 -19.64 41.12 -6.75
N ASP A 457 -18.97 41.43 -7.87
CA ASP A 457 -17.93 42.47 -7.87
C ASP A 457 -18.41 43.86 -8.35
N THR A 458 -19.71 44.00 -8.66
CA THR A 458 -20.28 45.25 -9.20
C THR A 458 -21.09 46.04 -8.16
N SER A 459 -20.41 46.55 -7.12
CA SER A 459 -21.06 47.37 -6.07
C SER A 459 -20.20 48.55 -5.57
N SER A 460 -20.26 49.66 -6.31
CA SER A 460 -20.16 51.07 -5.87
C SER A 460 -19.02 51.49 -4.90
N GLY A 461 -18.15 52.41 -5.36
CA GLY A 461 -17.08 52.99 -4.53
C GLY A 461 -16.45 54.29 -5.05
N THR A 462 -17.19 55.12 -5.79
CA THR A 462 -16.64 56.35 -6.40
C THR A 462 -16.34 57.43 -5.35
N ALA A 463 -15.08 57.84 -5.25
CA ALA A 463 -14.62 59.01 -4.48
C ALA A 463 -13.99 60.08 -5.39
N PRO A 464 -14.10 61.39 -5.06
CA PRO A 464 -13.60 62.48 -5.90
C PRO A 464 -12.08 62.68 -5.81
N PRO A 465 -11.44 63.32 -6.80
CA PRO A 465 -10.01 63.62 -6.78
C PRO A 465 -9.67 64.79 -5.85
N THR A 466 -8.57 64.67 -5.11
CA THR A 466 -7.95 65.75 -4.32
C THR A 466 -6.51 65.95 -4.76
N THR A 467 -6.07 67.21 -4.84
CA THR A 467 -4.76 67.65 -5.35
C THR A 467 -3.62 67.51 -4.33
N ASP A 468 -2.40 67.45 -4.87
CA ASP A 468 -1.10 67.87 -4.32
C ASP A 468 -0.78 67.68 -2.82
N SER A 469 0.28 66.92 -2.55
CA SER A 469 1.40 67.42 -1.73
C SER A 469 2.70 66.63 -2.00
N THR A 470 3.82 67.14 -1.48
CA THR A 470 5.20 66.77 -1.83
C THR A 470 6.00 66.34 -0.59
N GLN A 471 7.13 65.63 -0.83
CA GLN A 471 8.33 65.47 0.02
C GLN A 471 8.52 64.19 0.87
N HIS A 472 9.72 63.62 0.67
CA HIS A 472 10.68 63.00 1.61
C HIS A 472 10.24 62.11 2.79
N THR A 473 10.95 60.96 2.93
CA THR A 473 11.87 60.58 4.05
C THR A 473 12.09 59.05 3.97
N VAL A 474 13.16 58.54 3.36
CA VAL A 474 14.49 58.28 3.97
C VAL A 474 14.42 57.64 5.35
N LEU A 475 14.57 56.32 5.44
CA LEU A 475 15.08 55.66 6.65
C LEU A 475 15.73 54.33 6.30
N GLU A 476 16.96 54.15 6.74
CA GLU A 476 17.72 52.89 6.65
C GLU A 476 17.27 51.94 7.77
N GLN A 477 17.22 50.64 7.49
CA GLN A 477 17.35 49.62 8.54
C GLN A 477 18.32 48.53 8.07
N THR A 478 19.59 48.74 8.41
CA THR A 478 20.59 47.68 8.53
C THR A 478 20.11 46.65 9.55
N HIS A 479 20.10 45.37 9.17
CA HIS A 479 20.04 44.28 10.15
C HIS A 479 21.45 43.72 10.35
N GLU A 480 21.94 43.85 11.58
CA GLU A 480 23.25 43.43 12.02
C GLU A 480 23.29 41.90 12.22
N ALA A 481 24.34 41.25 11.71
CA ALA A 481 24.58 39.83 11.94
C ALA A 481 25.46 39.65 13.19
N ALA A 482 25.06 38.74 14.07
CA ALA A 482 25.83 38.36 15.25
C ALA A 482 26.45 36.98 15.06
N ASP A 483 27.74 36.95 14.73
CA ASP A 483 28.53 35.71 14.77
C ASP A 483 28.73 35.25 16.23
N ILE A 484 28.76 33.94 16.44
CA ILE A 484 29.17 33.30 17.69
C ILE A 484 30.12 32.15 17.34
N ASP A 485 31.43 32.43 17.40
CA ASP A 485 32.49 31.42 17.28
C ASP A 485 32.67 30.62 18.58
N VAL A 486 33.22 29.39 18.43
CA VAL A 486 33.65 28.47 19.49
C VAL A 486 34.98 27.81 19.10
#